data_AF-A0A7X9DFW0-F1
#
_entry.id   AF-A0A7X9DFW0-F1
#
_cell.length_a   1.000
_cell.length_b   1.000
_cell.length_c   1.000
_cell.angle_alpha   90.00
_cell.angle_beta   90.00
_cell.angle_gamma   90.00
#
_symmetry.space_group_name_H-M   'P 1'
#
loop_
_entity.id
_entity.type
_entity.pdbx_description
1 polymer ?
#
loop_
_entity_poly.entity_id
_entity_poly.type
_entity_poly.pdbx_seq_one_letter_code
_entity_poly.pdbx_strand_id
1 'polypeptide(L)'
;MINKLTISKESLFFISIFIITIFITCLPMLSRQLPIGDDWEYHLLRIESIKVGVLSGQFPVKVNPIFFNNFGYGSSLFYPDLFLYIPAFLRIIGFGIEASYKLFIIIITILCFISAYYSGMGIIKSKYTALTISIIYCMSQYRLTNIYTRFALGEVQAFIFLPLLVYGLYNLFEEEFDKPWLLIISFSGLLYCHIISFLITVIFSIIIIIIKFKYLTNHPLKLKRLFVSFFIFLGFTASFWIPLLEQMNTNPLRTQSSRMMRDFAVSIPSIFGNNYSMTSGNNIPIGISITLLCLFRLMLINKEISNNKKLIDEFLVLGFILLFIASDLFPWNKMPIFFEN
;
A
#
# COMPACT_ATOMS: atom_id res chain seq x y z
N MET A 1 -7.42 -25.56 -37.29
CA MET A 1 -8.17 -26.09 -36.13
C MET A 1 -7.91 -25.17 -34.94
N ILE A 2 -8.88 -24.34 -34.56
CA ILE A 2 -8.80 -23.53 -33.34
C ILE A 2 -9.20 -24.46 -32.20
N ASN A 3 -8.24 -24.85 -31.35
CA ASN A 3 -8.54 -25.56 -30.10
C ASN A 3 -9.47 -24.69 -29.28
N LYS A 4 -10.74 -25.11 -29.13
CA LYS A 4 -11.65 -24.50 -28.15
C LYS A 4 -11.02 -24.73 -26.77
N LEU A 5 -10.49 -23.67 -26.18
CA LEU A 5 -10.06 -23.65 -24.79
C LEU A 5 -11.28 -23.99 -23.92
N THR A 6 -11.34 -25.23 -23.44
CA THR A 6 -12.37 -25.68 -22.51
C THR A 6 -11.97 -25.21 -21.11
N ILE A 7 -12.62 -24.15 -20.62
CA ILE A 7 -12.43 -23.66 -19.26
C ILE A 7 -13.03 -24.69 -18.30
N SER A 8 -12.25 -25.16 -17.32
CA SER A 8 -12.72 -26.13 -16.33
C SER A 8 -13.75 -25.50 -15.37
N LYS A 9 -14.60 -26.32 -14.75
CA LYS A 9 -15.55 -25.86 -13.71
C LYS A 9 -14.83 -25.18 -12.54
N GLU A 10 -13.65 -25.68 -12.17
CA GLU A 10 -12.81 -25.07 -11.13
C GLU A 10 -12.35 -23.68 -11.57
N SER A 11 -11.80 -23.53 -12.78
CA SER A 11 -11.37 -22.23 -13.30
C SER A 11 -12.52 -21.22 -13.36
N LEU A 12 -13.72 -21.66 -13.78
CA LEU A 12 -14.92 -20.82 -13.75
C LEU A 12 -15.25 -20.37 -12.33
N PHE A 13 -15.20 -21.26 -11.34
CA PHE A 13 -15.43 -20.91 -9.93
C PHE A 13 -14.46 -19.81 -9.46
N PHE A 14 -13.15 -19.96 -9.70
CA PHE A 14 -12.16 -18.95 -9.31
C PHE A 14 -12.39 -17.60 -10.00
N ILE A 15 -12.70 -17.61 -11.31
CA ILE A 15 -12.99 -16.40 -12.08
C ILE A 15 -14.26 -15.72 -11.56
N SER A 16 -15.31 -16.48 -11.26
CA SER A 16 -16.55 -15.95 -10.71
C SER A 16 -16.32 -15.27 -9.37
N ILE A 17 -15.56 -15.91 -8.45
CA ILE A 17 -15.24 -15.31 -7.16
C ILE A 17 -14.42 -14.04 -7.32
N PHE A 18 -13.41 -14.04 -8.21
CA PHE A 18 -12.65 -12.84 -8.54
C PHE A 18 -13.57 -11.71 -9.01
N ILE A 19 -14.43 -11.95 -10.01
CA ILE A 19 -15.35 -10.94 -10.55
C ILE A 19 -16.29 -10.42 -9.46
N ILE A 20 -16.86 -11.32 -8.64
CA ILE A 20 -17.76 -10.95 -7.54
C ILE A 20 -17.03 -10.08 -6.52
N THR A 21 -15.79 -10.41 -6.13
CA THR A 21 -15.00 -9.60 -5.20
C THR A 21 -14.74 -8.20 -5.76
N ILE A 22 -14.32 -8.09 -7.02
CA ILE A 22 -14.10 -6.78 -7.66
C ILE A 22 -15.40 -5.98 -7.72
N PHE A 23 -16.49 -6.62 -8.14
CA PHE A 23 -17.80 -5.99 -8.25
C PHE A 23 -18.31 -5.47 -6.90
N ILE A 24 -18.30 -6.30 -5.85
CA ILE A 24 -18.74 -5.89 -4.51
C ILE A 24 -17.85 -4.77 -3.96
N THR A 25 -16.54 -4.91 -4.11
CA THR A 25 -15.57 -3.91 -3.60
C THR A 25 -15.77 -2.57 -4.27
N CYS A 26 -16.10 -2.54 -5.57
CA CYS A 26 -16.29 -1.31 -6.35
C CYS A 26 -17.76 -0.86 -6.44
N LEU A 27 -18.71 -1.62 -5.87
CA LEU A 27 -20.14 -1.34 -5.98
C LEU A 27 -20.51 0.09 -5.58
N PRO A 28 -19.97 0.67 -4.47
CA PRO A 28 -20.28 2.05 -4.11
C PRO A 28 -19.81 3.08 -5.15
N MET A 29 -18.79 2.78 -5.97
CA MET A 29 -18.33 3.64 -7.07
C MET A 29 -19.30 3.72 -8.25
N LEU A 30 -20.31 2.85 -8.30
CA LEU A 30 -21.36 2.95 -9.32
C LEU A 30 -22.35 4.11 -9.03
N SER A 31 -22.32 4.67 -7.83
CA SER A 31 -23.08 5.88 -7.49
C SER A 31 -22.66 7.08 -8.36
N ARG A 32 -23.55 8.06 -8.54
CA ARG A 32 -23.35 9.19 -9.47
C ARG A 32 -22.32 10.23 -9.00
N GLN A 33 -21.83 10.14 -7.77
CA GLN A 33 -20.90 11.10 -7.19
C GLN A 33 -19.73 10.36 -6.55
N LEU A 34 -18.56 10.99 -6.56
CA LEU A 34 -17.42 10.50 -5.79
C LEU A 34 -17.67 10.76 -4.29
N PRO A 35 -17.17 9.87 -3.41
CA PRO A 35 -17.12 10.15 -1.99
C PRO A 35 -16.32 11.42 -1.73
N ILE A 36 -16.86 12.29 -0.88
CA ILE A 36 -16.14 13.46 -0.36
C ILE A 36 -15.40 12.98 0.88
N GLY A 37 -14.14 12.59 0.71
CA GLY A 37 -13.25 12.19 1.81
C GLY A 37 -12.16 13.20 2.07
N ASP A 38 -11.37 13.02 3.13
CA ASP A 38 -10.38 14.01 3.59
C ASP A 38 -9.46 14.57 2.49
N ASP A 39 -8.94 13.70 1.62
CA ASP A 39 -7.93 14.07 0.60
C ASP A 39 -8.50 14.20 -0.83
N TRP A 40 -9.84 14.24 -0.98
CA TRP A 40 -10.50 14.11 -2.28
C TRP A 40 -10.07 15.18 -3.29
N GLU A 41 -10.16 16.45 -2.90
CA GLU A 41 -9.87 17.59 -3.78
C GLU A 41 -8.40 17.58 -4.20
N TYR A 42 -7.50 17.30 -3.26
CA TYR A 42 -6.06 17.23 -3.50
C TYR A 42 -5.72 16.16 -4.56
N HIS A 43 -6.24 14.95 -4.42
CA HIS A 43 -5.94 13.87 -5.37
C HIS A 43 -6.54 14.11 -6.75
N LEU A 44 -7.76 14.64 -6.84
CA LEU A 44 -8.36 14.98 -8.15
C LEU A 44 -7.59 16.12 -8.83
N LEU A 45 -7.17 17.14 -8.07
CA LEU A 45 -6.37 18.25 -8.59
C LEU A 45 -5.02 17.77 -9.11
N ARG A 46 -4.36 16.82 -8.43
CA ARG A 46 -3.11 16.21 -8.91
C ARG A 46 -3.29 15.53 -10.26
N ILE A 47 -4.35 14.72 -10.44
CA ILE A 47 -4.63 14.03 -11.70
C ILE A 47 -4.86 15.04 -12.83
N GLU A 48 -5.67 16.08 -12.60
CA GLU A 48 -5.91 17.11 -13.61
C GLU A 48 -4.65 17.92 -13.92
N SER A 49 -3.84 18.19 -12.90
CA SER A 49 -2.58 18.92 -13.03
C SER A 49 -1.53 18.15 -13.85
N ILE A 50 -1.44 16.83 -13.66
CA ILE A 50 -0.60 15.96 -14.50
C ILE A 50 -1.06 16.04 -15.96
N LYS A 51 -2.38 15.95 -16.21
CA LYS A 51 -2.94 16.08 -17.56
C LYS A 51 -2.56 17.42 -18.20
N VAL A 52 -2.75 18.54 -17.50
CA VAL A 52 -2.38 19.87 -18.03
C VAL A 52 -0.88 20.00 -18.27
N GLY A 53 -0.05 19.50 -17.35
CA GLY A 53 1.41 19.55 -17.50
C GLY A 53 1.89 18.76 -18.71
N VAL A 54 1.40 17.52 -18.88
CA VAL A 54 1.74 16.67 -20.04
C VAL A 54 1.31 17.32 -21.35
N LEU A 55 0.09 17.86 -21.43
CA LEU A 55 -0.40 18.56 -22.63
C LEU A 55 0.38 19.86 -22.92
N SER A 56 1.00 20.46 -21.90
CA SER A 56 1.86 21.64 -22.02
C SER A 56 3.34 21.28 -22.30
N GLY A 57 3.65 20.02 -22.60
CA GLY A 57 5.01 19.57 -22.90
C GLY A 57 5.88 19.27 -21.68
N GLN A 58 5.32 19.24 -20.47
CA GLN A 58 6.06 18.89 -19.25
C GLN A 58 5.98 17.38 -18.99
N PHE A 59 7.11 16.69 -19.03
CA PHE A 59 7.20 15.29 -18.64
C PHE A 59 8.59 14.96 -18.05
N PRO A 60 8.69 14.43 -16.81
CA PRO A 60 7.60 14.29 -15.84
C PRO A 60 7.13 15.65 -15.31
N VAL A 61 5.84 15.75 -14.98
CA VAL A 61 5.27 16.91 -14.29
C VAL A 61 5.76 16.93 -12.84
N LYS A 62 6.68 17.84 -12.52
CA LYS A 62 7.24 18.04 -11.16
C LYS A 62 6.73 19.31 -10.47
N VAL A 63 6.31 20.30 -11.26
CA VAL A 63 5.59 21.47 -10.78
C VAL A 63 4.18 21.36 -11.32
N ASN A 64 3.20 21.24 -10.43
CA ASN A 64 1.79 21.06 -10.75
C ASN A 64 1.21 22.39 -11.25
N PRO A 65 0.98 22.57 -12.58
CA PRO A 65 0.72 23.90 -13.15
C PRO A 65 -0.56 24.57 -12.66
N ILE A 66 -1.61 23.80 -12.35
CA ILE A 66 -2.92 24.36 -11.99
C ILE A 66 -3.13 24.56 -10.48
N PHE A 67 -2.11 24.26 -9.67
CA PHE A 67 -2.20 24.46 -8.23
C PHE A 67 -2.19 25.95 -7.90
N PHE A 68 -2.88 26.32 -6.81
CA PHE A 68 -3.03 27.70 -6.35
C PHE A 68 -3.38 28.66 -7.49
N ASN A 69 -4.55 28.52 -8.12
CA ASN A 69 -4.99 29.40 -9.22
C ASN A 69 -3.96 29.55 -10.37
N ASN A 70 -3.35 28.44 -10.78
CA ASN A 70 -2.35 28.38 -11.84
C ASN A 70 -0.99 29.06 -11.54
N PHE A 71 -0.69 29.43 -10.29
CA PHE A 71 0.65 29.87 -9.91
C PHE A 71 1.67 28.73 -9.92
N GLY A 72 1.20 27.48 -9.89
CA GLY A 72 2.04 26.30 -9.88
C GLY A 72 2.50 25.92 -8.47
N TYR A 73 2.70 24.62 -8.23
CA TYR A 73 3.22 24.14 -6.96
C TYR A 73 4.02 22.84 -7.11
N GLY A 74 5.16 22.73 -6.45
CA GLY A 74 6.04 21.57 -6.52
C GLY A 74 5.58 20.37 -5.68
N SER A 75 4.28 20.07 -5.58
CA SER A 75 3.81 18.92 -4.77
C SER A 75 4.41 17.61 -5.27
N SER A 76 4.48 17.43 -6.59
CA SER A 76 5.08 16.27 -7.28
C SER A 76 6.60 16.06 -7.04
N LEU A 77 7.29 17.00 -6.40
CA LEU A 77 8.68 16.83 -5.96
C LEU A 77 8.76 16.05 -4.63
N PHE A 78 7.73 16.14 -3.79
CA PHE A 78 7.68 15.54 -2.47
C PHE A 78 6.66 14.39 -2.37
N TYR A 79 5.64 14.40 -3.24
CA TYR A 79 4.63 13.37 -3.33
C TYR A 79 4.78 12.51 -4.59
N PRO A 80 4.69 11.17 -4.46
CA PRO A 80 4.81 10.27 -5.60
C PRO A 80 3.60 10.32 -6.54
N ASP A 81 3.82 10.48 -7.85
CA ASP A 81 2.76 10.59 -8.87
C ASP A 81 2.72 9.47 -9.91
N LEU A 82 3.69 8.56 -9.93
CA LEU A 82 3.91 7.65 -11.07
C LEU A 82 2.62 6.96 -11.55
N PHE A 83 1.84 6.42 -10.61
CA PHE A 83 0.61 5.72 -10.94
C PHE A 83 -0.58 6.66 -11.22
N LEU A 84 -0.53 7.92 -10.80
CA LEU A 84 -1.54 8.94 -11.14
C LEU A 84 -1.49 9.35 -12.61
N TYR A 85 -0.41 9.00 -13.33
CA TYR A 85 -0.39 9.11 -14.79
C TYR A 85 -1.45 8.21 -15.45
N ILE A 86 -1.84 7.08 -14.84
CA ILE A 86 -2.88 6.20 -15.39
C ILE A 86 -4.22 6.95 -15.53
N PRO A 87 -4.83 7.49 -14.46
CA PRO A 87 -6.05 8.29 -14.60
C PRO A 87 -5.81 9.60 -15.36
N ALA A 88 -4.61 10.20 -15.32
CA ALA A 88 -4.33 11.39 -16.11
C ALA A 88 -4.32 11.11 -17.63
N PHE A 89 -3.85 9.95 -18.08
CA PHE A 89 -3.95 9.54 -19.48
C PHE A 89 -5.40 9.29 -19.89
N LEU A 90 -6.24 8.72 -19.00
CA LEU A 90 -7.68 8.63 -19.24
C LEU A 90 -8.31 10.02 -19.45
N ARG A 91 -7.88 11.02 -18.66
CA ARG A 91 -8.28 12.43 -18.86
C ARG A 91 -7.85 12.99 -20.20
N ILE A 92 -6.65 12.66 -20.66
CA ILE A 92 -6.10 13.14 -21.94
C ILE A 92 -6.92 12.58 -23.12
N ILE A 93 -7.31 11.30 -23.07
CA ILE A 93 -8.09 10.67 -24.15
C ILE A 93 -9.61 10.97 -24.08
N GLY A 94 -10.05 11.84 -23.17
CA GLY A 94 -11.41 12.41 -23.16
C GLY A 94 -12.35 11.92 -22.05
N PHE A 95 -11.94 11.00 -21.17
CA PHE A 95 -12.78 10.60 -20.03
C PHE A 95 -12.87 11.75 -19.03
N GLY A 96 -14.05 11.97 -18.43
CA GLY A 96 -14.24 12.88 -17.30
C GLY A 96 -13.37 12.51 -16.09
N ILE A 97 -13.15 13.45 -15.16
CA ILE A 97 -12.33 13.22 -13.96
C ILE A 97 -12.89 12.13 -13.05
N GLU A 98 -14.20 12.13 -12.87
CA GLU A 98 -14.88 11.09 -12.11
C GLU A 98 -14.71 9.70 -12.74
N ALA A 99 -14.94 9.57 -14.05
CA ALA A 99 -14.80 8.30 -14.75
C ALA A 99 -13.35 7.80 -14.72
N SER A 100 -12.38 8.70 -14.91
CA SER A 100 -10.95 8.39 -14.86
C SER A 100 -10.55 7.85 -13.48
N TYR A 101 -11.01 8.49 -12.41
CA TYR A 101 -10.76 8.05 -11.04
C TYR A 101 -11.42 6.70 -10.75
N LYS A 102 -12.69 6.51 -11.10
CA LYS A 102 -13.42 5.24 -10.88
C LYS A 102 -12.75 4.07 -11.59
N LEU A 103 -12.37 4.25 -12.86
CA LEU A 103 -11.63 3.23 -13.61
C LEU A 103 -10.28 2.93 -12.95
N PHE A 104 -9.59 3.95 -12.44
CA PHE A 104 -8.35 3.75 -11.71
C PHE A 104 -8.53 2.95 -10.41
N ILE A 105 -9.58 3.20 -9.63
CA ILE A 105 -9.91 2.40 -8.44
C ILE A 105 -10.23 0.94 -8.80
N ILE A 106 -10.90 0.69 -9.92
CA ILE A 106 -11.15 -0.68 -10.42
C ILE A 106 -9.81 -1.36 -10.75
N ILE A 107 -8.92 -0.67 -11.48
CA ILE A 107 -7.58 -1.18 -11.82
C ILE A 107 -6.79 -1.51 -10.55
N ILE A 108 -6.72 -0.59 -9.58
CA ILE A 108 -6.03 -0.81 -8.30
C ILE A 108 -6.63 -2.00 -7.55
N THR A 109 -7.95 -2.15 -7.57
CA THR A 109 -8.62 -3.27 -6.89
C THR A 109 -8.33 -4.61 -7.54
N ILE A 110 -8.27 -4.67 -8.88
CA ILE A 110 -7.84 -5.85 -9.61
C ILE A 110 -6.39 -6.21 -9.27
N LEU A 111 -5.49 -5.23 -9.31
CA LEU A 111 -4.07 -5.45 -9.01
C LEU A 111 -3.84 -5.88 -7.56
N CYS A 112 -4.59 -5.30 -6.60
CA CYS A 112 -4.59 -5.71 -5.20
C CYS A 112 -5.02 -7.17 -5.03
N PHE A 113 -6.07 -7.59 -5.73
CA PHE A 113 -6.53 -8.99 -5.66
C PHE A 113 -5.48 -9.94 -6.21
N ILE A 114 -4.93 -9.62 -7.40
CA ILE A 114 -3.92 -10.45 -8.06
C ILE A 114 -2.67 -10.55 -7.19
N SER A 115 -2.19 -9.44 -6.63
CA SER A 115 -0.99 -9.43 -5.80
C SER A 115 -1.17 -10.23 -4.51
N ALA A 116 -2.33 -10.09 -3.85
CA ALA A 116 -2.67 -10.85 -2.66
C ALA A 116 -2.83 -12.35 -2.96
N TYR A 117 -3.51 -12.71 -4.05
CA TYR A 117 -3.66 -14.10 -4.49
C TYR A 117 -2.30 -14.71 -4.83
N TYR A 118 -1.47 -14.02 -5.62
CA TYR A 118 -0.15 -14.48 -6.02
C TYR A 118 0.75 -14.72 -4.80
N SER A 119 0.76 -13.77 -3.86
CA SER A 119 1.55 -13.86 -2.62
C SER A 119 1.05 -15.00 -1.72
N GLY A 120 -0.28 -15.11 -1.55
CA GLY A 120 -0.90 -16.19 -0.79
C GLY A 120 -0.63 -17.57 -1.37
N MET A 121 -0.68 -17.72 -2.70
CA MET A 121 -0.32 -18.97 -3.38
C MET A 121 1.17 -19.25 -3.18
N GLY A 122 2.01 -18.24 -3.36
CA GLY A 122 3.47 -18.33 -3.19
C GLY A 122 3.88 -18.81 -1.81
N ILE A 123 3.21 -18.37 -0.74
CA ILE A 123 3.55 -18.70 0.65
C ILE A 123 2.85 -19.99 1.11
N ILE A 124 1.55 -20.12 0.88
CA ILE A 124 0.73 -21.20 1.47
C ILE A 124 0.64 -22.43 0.57
N LYS A 125 0.91 -22.28 -0.74
CA LYS A 125 0.82 -23.34 -1.76
C LYS A 125 -0.58 -23.98 -1.86
N SER A 126 -1.64 -23.23 -1.54
CA SER A 126 -3.04 -23.67 -1.63
C SER A 126 -3.86 -22.64 -2.40
N LYS A 127 -4.46 -23.06 -3.53
CA LYS A 127 -5.28 -22.18 -4.37
C LYS A 127 -6.47 -21.59 -3.61
N TYR A 128 -7.18 -22.44 -2.85
CA TYR A 128 -8.35 -22.01 -2.09
C TYR A 128 -7.98 -21.04 -0.97
N THR A 129 -6.89 -21.32 -0.25
CA THR A 129 -6.43 -20.41 0.82
C THR A 129 -5.93 -19.08 0.24
N ALA A 130 -5.22 -19.11 -0.88
CA ALA A 130 -4.80 -17.91 -1.59
C ALA A 130 -6.00 -17.06 -2.05
N LEU A 131 -7.08 -17.71 -2.52
CA LEU A 131 -8.33 -17.05 -2.87
C LEU A 131 -8.99 -16.40 -1.65
N THR A 132 -9.06 -17.11 -0.52
CA THR A 132 -9.60 -16.54 0.72
C THR A 132 -8.78 -15.34 1.19
N ILE A 133 -7.45 -15.41 1.13
CA ILE A 133 -6.56 -14.30 1.47
C ILE A 133 -6.85 -13.07 0.59
N SER A 134 -6.96 -13.26 -0.74
CA SER A 134 -7.19 -12.13 -1.65
C SER A 134 -8.54 -11.45 -1.44
N ILE A 135 -9.60 -12.23 -1.12
CA ILE A 135 -10.92 -11.70 -0.76
C ILE A 135 -10.84 -10.87 0.52
N ILE A 136 -10.33 -11.46 1.60
CA ILE A 136 -10.25 -10.80 2.92
C ILE A 136 -9.41 -9.53 2.82
N TYR A 137 -8.30 -9.57 2.06
CA TYR A 137 -7.41 -8.45 1.90
C TYR A 137 -8.02 -7.31 1.09
N CYS A 138 -8.66 -7.61 -0.06
CA CYS A 138 -9.32 -6.61 -0.90
C CYS A 138 -10.51 -5.95 -0.23
N MET A 139 -11.26 -6.72 0.55
CA MET A 139 -12.46 -6.29 1.26
C MET A 139 -12.18 -5.89 2.72
N SER A 140 -10.90 -5.74 3.10
CA SER A 140 -10.54 -5.31 4.45
C SER A 140 -11.12 -3.94 4.78
N GLN A 141 -11.67 -3.80 5.98
CA GLN A 141 -12.36 -2.59 6.43
C GLN A 141 -11.48 -1.34 6.25
N TYR A 142 -10.22 -1.41 6.69
CA TYR A 142 -9.27 -0.31 6.57
C TYR A 142 -9.08 0.15 5.11
N ARG A 143 -8.97 -0.80 4.17
CA ARG A 143 -8.86 -0.47 2.74
C ARG A 143 -10.11 0.21 2.23
N LEU A 144 -11.30 -0.30 2.60
CA LEU A 144 -12.57 0.31 2.20
C LEU A 144 -12.72 1.73 2.78
N THR A 145 -12.32 1.95 4.04
CA THR A 145 -12.24 3.28 4.65
C THR A 145 -11.32 4.22 3.86
N ASN A 146 -10.15 3.74 3.41
CA ASN A 146 -9.25 4.53 2.59
C ASN A 146 -9.83 4.90 1.21
N ILE A 147 -10.64 4.03 0.61
CA ILE A 147 -11.31 4.32 -0.68
C ILE A 147 -12.49 5.28 -0.49
N TYR A 148 -13.35 5.02 0.49
CA TYR A 148 -14.70 5.59 0.55
C TYR A 148 -14.88 6.67 1.61
N THR A 149 -14.01 6.74 2.61
CA THR A 149 -14.13 7.71 3.71
C THR A 149 -12.99 8.71 3.68
N ARG A 150 -11.73 8.25 3.59
CA ARG A 150 -10.56 9.14 3.64
C ARG A 150 -10.15 9.66 2.26
N PHE A 151 -10.48 8.92 1.20
CA PHE A 151 -9.97 9.18 -0.15
C PHE A 151 -8.43 9.14 -0.21
N ALA A 152 -7.78 8.37 0.65
CA ALA A 152 -6.33 8.30 0.80
C ALA A 152 -5.69 7.47 -0.33
N LEU A 153 -5.63 8.04 -1.54
CA LEU A 153 -5.35 7.31 -2.78
C LEU A 153 -3.96 6.67 -2.81
N GLY A 154 -2.97 7.28 -2.16
CA GLY A 154 -1.63 6.71 -2.03
C GLY A 154 -1.64 5.41 -1.21
N GLU A 155 -2.35 5.42 -0.08
CA GLU A 155 -2.51 4.23 0.76
C GLU A 155 -3.29 3.13 0.02
N VAL A 156 -4.35 3.46 -0.70
CA VAL A 156 -5.13 2.47 -1.50
C VAL A 156 -4.24 1.74 -2.51
N GLN A 157 -3.31 2.44 -3.14
CA GLN A 157 -2.34 1.84 -4.06
C GLN A 157 -1.30 0.98 -3.34
N ALA A 158 -0.88 1.35 -2.11
CA ALA A 158 0.08 0.58 -1.32
C ALA A 158 -0.39 -0.86 -1.08
N PHE A 159 -1.71 -1.10 -1.01
CA PHE A 159 -2.29 -2.44 -0.91
C PHE A 159 -1.90 -3.37 -2.09
N ILE A 160 -1.53 -2.84 -3.26
CA ILE A 160 -1.02 -3.69 -4.35
C ILE A 160 0.32 -4.34 -3.93
N PHE A 161 1.19 -3.59 -3.26
CA PHE A 161 2.59 -3.94 -3.06
C PHE A 161 2.88 -4.61 -1.71
N LEU A 162 2.07 -4.35 -0.69
CA LEU A 162 2.26 -4.94 0.64
C LEU A 162 2.25 -6.48 0.65
N PRO A 163 1.35 -7.20 -0.06
CA PRO A 163 1.41 -8.66 -0.11
C PRO A 163 2.68 -9.16 -0.79
N LEU A 164 3.12 -8.49 -1.85
CA LEU A 164 4.35 -8.84 -2.58
C LEU A 164 5.59 -8.64 -1.69
N LEU A 165 5.59 -7.62 -0.82
CA LEU A 165 6.67 -7.39 0.14
C LEU A 165 6.75 -8.56 1.13
N VAL A 166 5.61 -8.94 1.71
CA VAL A 166 5.50 -10.07 2.63
C VAL A 166 6.00 -11.35 1.95
N TYR A 167 5.61 -11.58 0.69
CA TYR A 167 6.11 -12.73 -0.07
C TYR A 167 7.60 -12.63 -0.38
N GLY A 168 8.12 -11.45 -0.71
CA GLY A 168 9.55 -11.25 -0.95
C GLY A 168 10.40 -11.52 0.29
N LEU A 169 9.93 -11.11 1.48
CA LEU A 169 10.59 -11.41 2.74
C LEU A 169 10.49 -12.91 3.09
N TYR A 170 9.34 -13.55 2.82
CA TYR A 170 9.20 -14.99 2.96
C TYR A 170 10.15 -15.76 2.04
N ASN A 171 10.23 -15.38 0.76
CA ASN A 171 11.15 -15.97 -0.21
C ASN A 171 12.62 -15.78 0.19
N LEU A 172 12.97 -14.67 0.85
CA LEU A 172 14.31 -14.41 1.37
C LEU A 172 14.69 -15.35 2.53
N PHE A 173 13.83 -15.49 3.54
CA PHE A 173 14.17 -16.16 4.79
C PHE A 173 13.75 -17.64 4.85
N GLU A 174 12.70 -18.03 4.13
CA GLU A 174 12.11 -19.39 4.20
C GLU A 174 12.28 -20.19 2.90
N GLU A 175 12.63 -19.55 1.77
CA GLU A 175 12.89 -20.22 0.48
C GLU A 175 14.31 -19.88 -0.05
N GLU A 176 14.65 -20.22 -1.29
CA GLU A 176 16.01 -20.03 -1.86
C GLU A 176 16.33 -18.59 -2.31
N PHE A 177 15.43 -17.64 -2.04
CA PHE A 177 15.50 -16.27 -2.53
C PHE A 177 15.69 -16.16 -4.06
N ASP A 178 14.98 -16.99 -4.81
CA ASP A 178 14.98 -17.04 -6.28
C ASP A 178 14.09 -15.96 -6.92
N LYS A 179 13.31 -15.21 -6.11
CA LYS A 179 12.43 -14.13 -6.55
C LYS A 179 12.80 -12.78 -5.92
N PRO A 180 14.06 -12.32 -6.05
CA PRO A 180 14.49 -11.04 -5.48
C PRO A 180 13.70 -9.84 -6.02
N TRP A 181 13.14 -9.97 -7.23
CA TRP A 181 12.28 -8.98 -7.87
C TRP A 181 11.03 -8.64 -7.05
N LEU A 182 10.57 -9.51 -6.15
CA LEU A 182 9.44 -9.21 -5.25
C LEU A 182 9.77 -8.03 -4.35
N LEU A 183 10.95 -8.00 -3.73
CA LEU A 183 11.37 -6.88 -2.90
C LEU A 183 11.57 -5.61 -3.74
N ILE A 184 12.17 -5.74 -4.93
CA ILE A 184 12.41 -4.60 -5.83
C ILE A 184 11.09 -3.94 -6.23
N ILE A 185 10.12 -4.72 -6.73
CA ILE A 185 8.81 -4.21 -7.16
C ILE A 185 8.04 -3.64 -5.98
N SER A 186 8.08 -4.31 -4.83
CA SER A 186 7.31 -3.88 -3.66
C SER A 186 7.80 -2.55 -3.11
N PHE A 187 9.11 -2.40 -2.88
CA PHE A 187 9.67 -1.16 -2.38
C PHE A 187 9.58 -0.03 -3.41
N SER A 188 9.83 -0.30 -4.69
CA SER A 188 9.70 0.70 -5.74
C SER A 188 8.24 1.17 -5.87
N GLY A 189 7.29 0.23 -5.88
CA GLY A 189 5.87 0.53 -5.94
C GLY A 189 5.37 1.32 -4.74
N LEU A 190 5.75 0.90 -3.52
CA LEU A 190 5.41 1.61 -2.29
C LEU A 190 5.96 3.03 -2.29
N LEU A 191 7.22 3.22 -2.71
CA LEU A 191 7.78 4.55 -2.84
C LEU A 191 6.99 5.38 -3.86
N TYR A 192 6.67 4.81 -5.02
CA TYR A 192 6.00 5.52 -6.09
C TYR A 192 4.50 5.76 -5.89
N CYS A 193 3.91 5.22 -4.82
CA CYS A 193 2.51 5.46 -4.47
C CYS A 193 2.33 6.19 -3.12
N HIS A 194 3.13 5.85 -2.10
CA HIS A 194 2.95 6.37 -0.74
C HIS A 194 4.22 6.28 0.11
N ILE A 195 4.91 7.42 0.25
CA ILE A 195 6.20 7.51 0.96
C ILE A 195 6.11 7.06 2.43
N ILE A 196 5.00 7.33 3.12
CA ILE A 196 4.84 6.94 4.53
C ILE A 196 4.77 5.40 4.66
N SER A 197 3.97 4.74 3.82
CA SER A 197 3.90 3.28 3.79
C SER A 197 5.23 2.66 3.40
N PHE A 198 5.96 3.28 2.47
CA PHE A 198 7.33 2.90 2.15
C PHE A 198 8.26 2.99 3.38
N LEU A 199 8.27 4.10 4.10
CA LEU A 199 9.14 4.26 5.28
C LEU A 199 8.83 3.24 6.37
N ILE A 200 7.54 3.04 6.70
CA ILE A 200 7.12 2.05 7.71
C ILE A 200 7.59 0.65 7.32
N THR A 201 7.40 0.27 6.05
CA THR A 201 7.78 -1.07 5.56
C THR A 201 9.29 -1.27 5.45
N VAL A 202 10.06 -0.22 5.15
CA VAL A 202 11.52 -0.24 5.19
C VAL A 202 12.02 -0.45 6.62
N ILE A 203 11.54 0.35 7.58
CA ILE A 203 11.91 0.21 8.99
C ILE A 203 11.61 -1.21 9.47
N PHE A 204 10.41 -1.71 9.19
CA PHE A 204 10.00 -3.07 9.50
C PHE A 204 10.93 -4.13 8.90
N SER A 205 11.25 -4.01 7.61
CA SER A 205 12.12 -4.96 6.91
C SER A 205 13.54 -4.92 7.46
N ILE A 206 14.06 -3.75 7.81
CA ILE A 206 15.37 -3.58 8.47
C ILE A 206 15.36 -4.29 9.83
N ILE A 207 14.33 -4.11 10.66
CA ILE A 207 14.21 -4.79 11.95
C ILE A 207 14.29 -6.32 11.78
N ILE A 208 13.56 -6.89 10.82
CA ILE A 208 13.61 -8.33 10.54
C ILE A 208 14.99 -8.76 10.05
N ILE A 209 15.61 -7.99 9.16
CA ILE A 209 16.97 -8.26 8.66
C ILE A 209 17.99 -8.24 9.79
N ILE A 210 17.87 -7.30 10.74
CA ILE A 210 18.73 -7.24 11.93
C ILE A 210 18.52 -8.48 12.81
N ILE A 211 17.26 -8.83 13.12
CA ILE A 211 16.93 -10.01 13.93
C ILE A 211 17.49 -11.29 13.30
N LYS A 212 17.41 -11.41 11.96
CA LYS A 212 17.88 -12.57 11.20
C LYS A 212 19.26 -12.36 10.57
N PHE A 213 20.06 -11.42 11.05
CA PHE A 213 21.34 -11.07 10.42
C PHE A 213 22.30 -12.26 10.36
N LYS A 214 22.40 -13.02 11.45
CA LYS A 214 23.24 -14.24 11.53
C LYS A 214 22.82 -15.32 10.52
N TYR A 215 21.54 -15.39 10.17
CA TYR A 215 21.06 -16.29 9.12
C TYR A 215 21.61 -15.84 7.76
N LEU A 216 21.48 -14.56 7.43
CA LEU A 216 21.94 -14.02 6.14
C LEU A 216 23.46 -14.15 5.95
N THR A 217 24.25 -13.99 7.01
CA THR A 217 25.72 -14.17 6.93
C THR A 217 26.11 -15.61 6.64
N ASN A 218 25.29 -16.59 7.02
CA ASN A 218 25.49 -18.00 6.68
C ASN A 218 25.02 -18.36 5.27
N HIS A 219 24.31 -17.45 4.57
CA HIS A 219 23.78 -17.64 3.23
C HIS A 219 24.27 -16.54 2.26
N PRO A 220 25.56 -16.55 1.85
CA PRO A 220 26.18 -15.45 1.11
C PRO A 220 25.55 -15.18 -0.26
N LEU A 221 24.99 -16.20 -0.93
CA LEU A 221 24.26 -16.01 -2.18
C LEU A 221 23.00 -15.17 -1.99
N LYS A 222 22.26 -15.38 -0.90
CA LYS A 222 21.07 -14.59 -0.58
C LYS A 222 21.45 -13.15 -0.25
N LEU A 223 22.52 -12.97 0.53
CA LEU A 223 23.04 -11.64 0.86
C LEU A 223 23.49 -10.89 -0.40
N LYS A 224 24.19 -11.56 -1.33
CA LYS A 224 24.57 -10.99 -2.63
C LYS A 224 23.35 -10.58 -3.44
N ARG A 225 22.34 -11.45 -3.56
CA ARG A 225 21.08 -11.12 -4.26
C ARG A 225 20.38 -9.94 -3.60
N LEU A 226 20.36 -9.86 -2.27
CA LEU A 226 19.71 -8.77 -1.54
C LEU A 226 20.42 -7.45 -1.80
N PHE A 227 21.76 -7.45 -1.80
CA PHE A 227 22.58 -6.31 -2.15
C PHE A 227 22.32 -5.85 -3.59
N VAL A 228 22.31 -6.77 -4.56
CA VAL A 228 21.97 -6.45 -5.95
C VAL A 228 20.56 -5.86 -6.07
N SER A 229 19.57 -6.44 -5.38
CA SER A 229 18.20 -5.91 -5.35
C SER A 229 18.13 -4.49 -4.82
N PHE A 230 18.94 -4.15 -3.81
CA PHE A 230 19.00 -2.80 -3.26
C PHE A 230 19.47 -1.78 -4.32
N PHE A 231 20.54 -2.08 -5.07
CA PHE A 231 20.99 -1.17 -6.14
C PHE A 231 20.02 -1.07 -7.32
N ILE A 232 19.35 -2.16 -7.68
CA ILE A 232 18.31 -2.11 -8.72
C ILE A 232 17.13 -1.25 -8.25
N PHE A 233 16.71 -1.39 -6.99
CA PHE A 233 15.70 -0.51 -6.38
C PHE A 233 16.13 0.96 -6.42
N LEU A 234 17.37 1.28 -6.03
CA LEU A 234 17.89 2.65 -6.10
C LEU A 234 17.86 3.20 -7.53
N GLY A 235 18.25 2.39 -8.51
CA GLY A 235 18.18 2.75 -9.92
C GLY A 235 16.75 3.02 -10.40
N PHE A 236 15.80 2.13 -10.08
CA PHE A 236 14.40 2.30 -10.48
C PHE A 236 13.73 3.49 -9.81
N THR A 237 14.18 3.89 -8.63
CA THR A 237 13.58 4.97 -7.84
C THR A 237 14.32 6.31 -7.92
N ALA A 238 15.38 6.37 -8.73
CA ALA A 238 16.22 7.55 -8.88
C ALA A 238 15.44 8.81 -9.28
N SER A 239 14.41 8.67 -10.13
CA SER A 239 13.58 9.81 -10.57
C SER A 239 12.68 10.42 -9.48
N PHE A 240 12.57 9.74 -8.33
CA PHE A 240 11.94 10.27 -7.12
C PHE A 240 12.96 10.94 -6.21
N TRP A 241 14.01 10.21 -5.78
CA TRP A 241 14.92 10.71 -4.75
C TRP A 241 15.91 11.76 -5.25
N ILE A 242 16.35 11.73 -6.51
CA ILE A 242 17.32 12.73 -7.01
C ILE A 242 16.74 14.15 -6.92
N PRO A 243 15.54 14.46 -7.48
CA PRO A 243 14.94 15.78 -7.31
C PRO A 243 14.65 16.12 -5.85
N LEU A 244 14.25 15.15 -5.03
CA LEU A 244 13.99 15.38 -3.61
C LEU A 244 15.27 15.82 -2.87
N LEU A 245 16.39 15.11 -3.09
CA LEU A 245 17.68 15.43 -2.50
C LEU A 245 18.21 16.78 -2.97
N GLU A 246 18.02 17.11 -4.26
CA GLU A 246 18.31 18.45 -4.79
C GLU A 246 17.54 19.51 -3.99
N GLN A 247 16.21 19.37 -3.88
CA GLN A 247 15.36 20.32 -3.16
C GLN A 247 15.73 20.46 -1.68
N MET A 248 16.07 19.36 -1.01
CA MET A 248 16.52 19.37 0.39
C MET A 248 17.85 20.10 0.58
N ASN A 249 18.74 20.05 -0.42
CA ASN A 249 20.05 20.70 -0.37
C ASN A 249 19.98 22.17 -0.78
N THR A 250 19.07 22.56 -1.67
CA THR A 250 18.99 23.92 -2.22
C THR A 250 18.03 24.83 -1.47
N ASN A 251 17.00 24.29 -0.83
CA ASN A 251 15.93 25.08 -0.22
C ASN A 251 15.77 24.75 1.27
N PRO A 252 15.63 25.77 2.15
CA PRO A 252 15.27 25.52 3.54
C PRO A 252 13.82 25.02 3.61
N LEU A 253 13.64 23.72 3.75
CA LEU A 253 12.33 23.10 3.93
C LEU A 253 11.83 23.36 5.36
N ARG A 254 10.61 23.87 5.48
CA ARG A 254 9.95 24.10 6.77
C ARG A 254 8.76 23.18 6.90
N THR A 255 8.63 22.53 8.05
CA THR A 255 7.42 21.81 8.42
C THR A 255 6.46 22.78 9.12
N GLN A 256 5.15 22.61 8.92
CA GLN A 256 4.16 23.26 9.77
C GLN A 256 3.82 22.32 10.93
N SER A 257 4.27 22.65 12.14
CA SER A 257 4.18 21.80 13.32
C SER A 257 3.06 22.22 14.29
N SER A 258 1.90 22.66 13.80
CA SER A 258 0.84 23.13 14.70
C SER A 258 0.04 22.02 15.39
N ARG A 259 0.25 20.75 15.01
CA ARG A 259 -0.49 19.59 15.55
C ARG A 259 0.46 18.55 16.12
N MET A 260 0.13 18.02 17.30
CA MET A 260 0.93 17.01 17.96
C MET A 260 0.61 15.62 17.38
N MET A 261 1.60 14.72 17.30
CA MET A 261 1.39 13.33 16.85
C MET A 261 0.28 12.61 17.64
N ARG A 262 0.12 12.96 18.93
CA ARG A 262 -0.96 12.46 19.79
C ARG A 262 -2.35 12.72 19.21
N ASP A 263 -2.56 13.83 18.52
CA ASP A 263 -3.89 14.23 18.03
C ASP A 263 -4.42 13.27 16.95
N PHE A 264 -3.52 12.50 16.34
CA PHE A 264 -3.81 11.47 15.33
C PHE A 264 -3.82 10.04 15.90
N ALA A 265 -3.59 9.86 17.21
CA ALA A 265 -3.62 8.54 17.83
C ALA A 265 -5.05 7.97 17.80
N VAL A 266 -5.16 6.68 17.48
CA VAL A 266 -6.45 6.00 17.30
C VAL A 266 -6.85 5.31 18.60
N SER A 267 -8.08 5.51 19.06
CA SER A 267 -8.54 4.83 20.28
C SER A 267 -8.65 3.32 20.06
N ILE A 268 -8.23 2.50 21.02
CA ILE A 268 -8.32 1.02 20.92
C ILE A 268 -9.72 0.53 20.50
N PRO A 269 -10.84 1.04 21.06
CA PRO A 269 -12.17 0.60 20.62
C PRO A 269 -12.45 0.94 19.16
N SER A 270 -11.93 2.07 18.65
CA SER A 270 -12.11 2.47 17.25
C SER A 270 -11.30 1.62 16.27
N ILE A 271 -10.13 1.09 16.68
CA ILE A 271 -9.35 0.14 15.86
C ILE A 271 -10.19 -1.09 15.52
N PHE A 272 -10.91 -1.62 16.52
CA PHE A 272 -11.69 -2.86 16.39
C PHE A 272 -13.17 -2.66 16.08
N GLY A 273 -13.62 -1.41 16.03
CA GLY A 273 -14.99 -1.05 15.70
C GLY A 273 -15.33 -1.27 14.22
N ASN A 274 -16.60 -1.05 13.87
CA ASN A 274 -17.09 -1.09 12.49
C ASN A 274 -17.71 0.26 12.07
N ASN A 275 -17.35 1.35 12.75
CA ASN A 275 -17.94 2.67 12.52
C ASN A 275 -17.38 3.28 11.23
N TYR A 276 -18.26 3.57 10.27
CA TYR A 276 -17.96 4.30 9.03
C TYR A 276 -18.19 5.82 9.16
N SER A 277 -18.25 6.33 10.39
CA SER A 277 -18.64 7.72 10.66
C SER A 277 -17.66 8.71 10.03
N MET A 278 -18.15 9.48 9.04
CA MET A 278 -17.42 10.59 8.41
C MET A 278 -17.18 11.78 9.36
N THR A 279 -17.82 11.81 10.54
CA THR A 279 -17.82 12.99 11.42
C THR A 279 -16.66 13.02 12.42
N SER A 280 -15.82 11.99 12.46
CA SER A 280 -14.72 11.89 13.43
C SER A 280 -13.47 11.36 12.75
N GLY A 281 -12.54 12.28 12.41
CA GLY A 281 -11.30 11.99 11.67
C GLY A 281 -10.34 10.98 12.32
N ASN A 282 -10.64 10.49 13.54
CA ASN A 282 -9.81 9.53 14.26
C ASN A 282 -10.40 8.10 14.29
N ASN A 283 -11.52 7.85 13.60
CA ASN A 283 -12.12 6.51 13.53
C ASN A 283 -11.63 5.75 12.28
N ILE A 284 -10.50 5.06 12.41
CA ILE A 284 -9.90 4.28 11.32
C ILE A 284 -9.90 2.77 11.69
N PRO A 285 -11.02 2.06 11.52
CA PRO A 285 -11.12 0.66 11.93
C PRO A 285 -10.37 -0.29 10.99
N ILE A 286 -9.67 -1.26 11.57
CA ILE A 286 -9.16 -2.42 10.82
C ILE A 286 -10.23 -3.50 10.63
N GLY A 287 -11.33 -3.40 11.38
CA GLY A 287 -12.48 -4.29 11.33
C GLY A 287 -12.38 -5.48 12.29
N ILE A 288 -13.51 -5.83 12.89
CA ILE A 288 -13.56 -6.90 13.91
C ILE A 288 -13.23 -8.28 13.34
N SER A 289 -13.58 -8.53 12.07
CA SER A 289 -13.41 -9.84 11.42
C SER A 289 -11.93 -10.24 11.29
N ILE A 290 -11.11 -9.31 10.80
CA ILE A 290 -9.65 -9.53 10.64
C ILE A 290 -9.01 -9.66 12.02
N THR A 291 -9.44 -8.83 12.97
CA THR A 291 -8.96 -8.87 14.35
C THR A 291 -9.19 -10.23 14.99
N LEU A 292 -10.40 -10.77 14.88
CA LEU A 292 -10.73 -12.09 15.45
C LEU A 292 -9.92 -13.22 14.80
N LEU A 293 -9.70 -13.16 13.48
CA LEU A 293 -8.84 -14.15 12.79
C LEU A 293 -7.39 -14.07 13.27
N CYS A 294 -6.87 -12.85 13.43
CA CYS A 294 -5.52 -12.60 13.93
C CYS A 294 -5.35 -13.05 15.39
N LEU A 295 -6.30 -12.73 16.27
CA LEU A 295 -6.30 -13.18 17.67
C LEU A 295 -6.43 -14.70 17.77
N PHE A 296 -7.32 -15.32 16.98
CA PHE A 296 -7.45 -16.77 16.94
C PHE A 296 -6.13 -17.42 16.51
N ARG A 297 -5.44 -16.88 15.49
CA ARG A 297 -4.11 -17.36 15.10
C ARG A 297 -3.08 -17.19 16.20
N LEU A 298 -3.05 -16.05 16.91
CA LEU A 298 -2.14 -15.82 18.03
C LEU A 298 -2.32 -16.87 19.14
N MET A 299 -3.57 -17.25 19.46
CA MET A 299 -3.87 -18.28 20.48
C MET A 299 -3.39 -19.68 20.11
N LEU A 300 -3.08 -19.91 18.83
CA LEU A 300 -2.57 -21.19 18.32
C LEU A 300 -1.05 -21.21 18.20
N ILE A 301 -0.36 -20.08 18.37
CA ILE A 301 1.10 -20.01 18.44
C ILE A 301 1.52 -20.87 19.64
N ASN A 302 2.36 -21.90 19.40
CA ASN A 302 2.83 -22.93 20.34
C ASN A 302 2.01 -24.23 20.44
N LYS A 303 0.87 -24.38 19.76
CA LYS A 303 0.18 -25.68 19.66
C LYS A 303 0.58 -26.40 18.38
N GLU A 304 1.65 -27.20 18.38
CA GLU A 304 2.08 -28.21 17.36
C GLU A 304 1.94 -27.88 15.85
N ILE A 305 1.61 -26.64 15.47
CA ILE A 305 1.46 -26.23 14.08
C ILE A 305 2.86 -25.94 13.57
N SER A 306 3.48 -26.99 13.01
CA SER A 306 4.58 -27.01 12.04
C SER A 306 5.50 -25.78 12.02
N ASN A 307 6.79 -26.00 12.33
CA ASN A 307 7.89 -25.02 12.22
C ASN A 307 7.89 -24.18 10.93
N ASN A 308 7.29 -24.67 9.83
CA ASN A 308 7.26 -24.04 8.51
C ASN A 308 6.45 -22.73 8.42
N LYS A 309 5.83 -22.26 9.52
CA LYS A 309 5.03 -21.01 9.53
C LYS A 309 5.56 -19.94 10.50
N LYS A 310 6.74 -20.13 11.07
CA LYS A 310 7.30 -19.23 12.11
C LYS A 310 7.37 -17.76 11.66
N LEU A 311 7.85 -17.48 10.45
CA LEU A 311 7.94 -16.11 9.93
C LEU A 311 6.57 -15.43 9.78
N ILE A 312 5.53 -16.20 9.44
CA ILE A 312 4.16 -15.66 9.33
C ILE A 312 3.66 -15.22 10.70
N ASP A 313 3.95 -16.01 11.74
CA ASP A 313 3.60 -15.67 13.12
C ASP A 313 4.43 -14.46 13.63
N GLU A 314 5.69 -14.35 13.22
CA GLU A 314 6.52 -13.15 13.49
C GLU A 314 5.90 -11.89 12.85
N PHE A 315 5.43 -11.97 11.60
CA PHE A 315 4.73 -10.86 10.94
C PHE A 315 3.42 -10.49 11.64
N LEU A 316 2.68 -11.49 12.13
CA LEU A 316 1.45 -11.26 12.89
C LEU A 316 1.73 -10.50 14.19
N VAL A 317 2.72 -10.95 14.98
CA VAL A 317 3.12 -10.29 16.23
C VAL A 317 3.57 -8.85 15.98
N LEU A 318 4.39 -8.63 14.95
CA LEU A 318 4.82 -7.29 14.57
C LEU A 318 3.64 -6.41 14.13
N GLY A 319 2.64 -6.98 13.44
CA GLY A 319 1.41 -6.27 13.10
C GLY A 319 0.66 -5.76 14.34
N PHE A 320 0.55 -6.57 15.40
CA PHE A 320 -0.03 -6.14 16.67
C PHE A 320 0.81 -5.09 17.39
N ILE A 321 2.14 -5.15 17.30
CA ILE A 321 3.03 -4.10 17.82
C ILE A 321 2.77 -2.77 17.09
N LEU A 322 2.63 -2.78 15.76
CA LEU A 322 2.31 -1.59 14.98
C LEU A 322 0.92 -1.03 15.33
N LEU A 323 -0.08 -1.90 15.56
CA LEU A 323 -1.40 -1.47 16.02
C LEU A 323 -1.34 -0.83 17.42
N PHE A 324 -0.53 -1.39 18.32
CA PHE A 324 -0.30 -0.78 19.62
C PHE A 324 0.36 0.60 19.48
N ILE A 325 1.40 0.73 18.65
CA ILE A 325 2.05 2.02 18.38
C ILE A 325 1.05 3.03 17.82
N ALA A 326 0.20 2.63 16.88
CA ALA A 326 -0.83 3.52 16.31
C ALA A 326 -1.92 3.97 17.31
N SER A 327 -2.02 3.30 18.46
CA SER A 327 -3.08 3.56 19.44
C SER A 327 -2.79 4.72 20.38
N ASP A 328 -3.83 5.21 21.05
CA ASP A 328 -3.77 6.17 22.16
C ASP A 328 -3.10 5.64 23.43
N LEU A 329 -2.87 4.32 23.54
CA LEU A 329 -2.09 3.72 24.63
C LEU A 329 -0.59 3.92 24.46
N PHE A 330 -0.12 4.14 23.23
CA PHE A 330 1.28 4.44 23.01
C PHE A 330 1.60 5.85 23.52
N PRO A 331 2.72 6.06 24.25
CA PRO A 331 3.01 7.33 24.90
C PRO A 331 3.53 8.39 23.91
N TRP A 332 2.68 8.78 22.95
CA TRP A 332 2.97 9.77 21.92
C TRP A 332 3.39 11.14 22.48
N ASN A 333 3.04 11.46 23.73
CA ASN A 333 3.50 12.67 24.42
C ASN A 333 4.93 12.63 24.93
N LYS A 334 5.50 11.43 25.09
CA LYS A 334 6.89 11.25 25.51
C LYS A 334 7.82 11.13 24.31
N MET A 335 7.27 11.00 23.10
CA MET A 335 8.08 11.07 21.90
C MET A 335 8.67 12.48 21.82
N PRO A 336 9.99 12.58 21.59
CA PRO A 336 10.62 13.88 21.51
C PRO A 336 9.93 14.70 20.45
N ILE A 337 9.84 15.99 20.73
CA ILE A 337 9.44 17.02 19.78
C ILE A 337 10.55 17.17 18.72
N PHE A 338 10.87 16.09 18.02
CA PHE A 338 11.92 16.05 17.01
C PHE A 338 11.51 16.81 15.73
N PHE A 339 10.24 17.22 15.63
CA PHE A 339 9.62 17.82 14.45
C PHE A 339 9.17 19.29 14.62
N GLU A 340 9.40 19.94 15.78
CA GLU A 340 9.06 21.38 15.98
C GLU A 340 10.24 22.34 15.78
N ASN A 341 11.46 21.85 15.48
CA ASN A 341 12.64 22.69 15.22
C ASN A 341 12.99 22.77 13.74
#